data_AF-A0A519H267-F1
#
_entry.id   AF-A0A519H267-F1
#
_cell.length_a   1.000
_cell.length_b   1.000
_cell.length_c   1.000
_cell.angle_alpha   90.00
_cell.angle_beta   90.00
_cell.angle_gamma   90.00
#
_symmetry.space_group_name_H-M   'P 1'
#
loop_
_entity.id
_entity.type
_entity.pdbx_description
1 polymer ?
#
loop_
_entity_poly.entity_id
_entity_poly.type
_entity_poly.pdbx_seq_one_letter_code
_entity_poly.pdbx_strand_id
1 'polypeptide(L)'
;MDDIVKAAMAKWPNVPNCFGWLGLDARGQWYMRDDRVQAAGTFQQARGSLLRHEKLVDFIHRNYAADERGQWYFQNGPQRVYVELEITPWIWRLQPDGGVLGHTGLA
;
A
#
# COMPACT_ATOMS: atom_id res chain seq x y z
N MET A 1 -8.01 -3.23 9.70
CA MET A 1 -7.08 -2.37 10.43
C MET A 1 -6.83 -2.95 11.80
N ASP A 2 -5.57 -3.20 12.11
CA ASP A 2 -5.10 -3.83 13.34
C ASP A 2 -5.34 -2.90 14.55
N ASP A 3 -5.60 -3.47 15.73
CA ASP A 3 -5.92 -2.67 16.93
C ASP A 3 -4.75 -1.82 17.43
N ILE A 4 -3.51 -2.29 17.23
CA ILE A 4 -2.31 -1.51 17.53
C ILE A 4 -2.26 -0.21 16.70
N VAL A 5 -2.77 -0.25 15.47
CA VAL A 5 -2.83 0.92 14.58
C VAL A 5 -3.85 1.92 15.09
N LYS A 6 -5.05 1.45 15.46
CA LYS A 6 -6.10 2.30 16.04
C LYS A 6 -5.63 2.96 17.35
N ALA A 7 -4.95 2.22 18.22
CA ALA A 7 -4.38 2.76 19.45
C ALA A 7 -3.33 3.84 19.18
N ALA A 8 -2.48 3.64 18.17
CA ALA A 8 -1.49 4.63 17.77
C ALA A 8 -2.13 5.92 17.22
N MET A 9 -3.19 5.79 16.40
CA MET A 9 -3.96 6.94 15.88
C MET A 9 -4.61 7.75 17.02
N ALA A 10 -5.17 7.08 18.03
CA ALA A 10 -5.75 7.76 19.20
C ALA A 10 -4.69 8.52 20.01
N LYS A 11 -3.48 7.94 20.15
CA LYS A 11 -2.36 8.58 20.85
C LYS A 11 -1.78 9.77 20.07
N TRP A 12 -1.73 9.68 18.74
CA TRP A 12 -1.14 10.70 17.86
C TRP A 12 -2.09 11.02 16.70
N PRO A 13 -3.12 11.86 16.91
CA PRO A 13 -4.14 12.10 15.90
C PRO A 13 -3.66 12.97 14.73
N ASN A 14 -2.62 13.78 14.93
CA ASN A 14 -2.16 14.79 13.97
C ASN A 14 -0.77 14.46 13.44
N VAL A 15 -0.65 13.36 12.70
CA VAL A 15 0.61 12.98 12.04
C VAL A 15 0.54 13.33 10.56
N PRO A 16 1.54 14.06 10.01
CA PRO A 16 1.56 14.42 8.61
C PRO A 16 1.49 13.19 7.70
N ASN A 17 0.71 13.30 6.63
CA ASN A 17 0.62 12.27 5.61
C ASN A 17 1.96 12.10 4.88
N CYS A 18 2.26 10.87 4.50
CA CYS A 18 3.44 10.50 3.73
C CYS A 18 3.04 10.16 2.29
N PHE A 19 3.84 10.61 1.31
CA PHE A 19 3.59 10.45 -0.12
C PHE A 19 4.86 10.00 -0.83
N GLY A 20 4.73 9.35 -1.99
CA GLY A 20 5.85 9.01 -2.88
C GLY A 20 6.56 7.69 -2.55
N TRP A 21 6.54 7.26 -1.28
CA TRP A 21 7.36 6.15 -0.77
C TRP A 21 6.84 4.74 -1.05
N LEU A 22 5.53 4.57 -1.33
CA LEU A 22 4.90 3.26 -1.51
C LEU A 22 4.13 3.21 -2.83
N GLY A 23 4.45 2.23 -3.67
CA GLY A 23 3.76 1.98 -4.95
C GLY A 23 3.12 0.60 -5.01
N LEU A 24 1.99 0.50 -5.71
CA LEU A 24 1.32 -0.76 -6.03
C LEU A 24 1.27 -0.96 -7.54
N ASP A 25 1.93 -1.99 -8.03
CA ASP A 25 2.02 -2.28 -9.46
C ASP A 25 0.78 -3.03 -9.99
N ALA A 26 0.67 -3.13 -11.32
CA ALA A 26 -0.44 -3.80 -11.99
C ALA A 26 -0.53 -5.32 -11.74
N ARG A 27 0.47 -5.92 -11.09
CA ARG A 27 0.46 -7.31 -10.63
C ARG A 27 0.18 -7.43 -9.14
N GLY A 28 -0.14 -6.34 -8.46
CA GLY A 28 -0.42 -6.32 -7.03
C GLY A 28 0.84 -6.47 -6.18
N GLN A 29 1.99 -6.09 -6.70
CA GLN A 29 3.26 -6.10 -5.98
C GLN A 29 3.54 -4.73 -5.37
N TRP A 30 4.01 -4.74 -4.13
CA TRP A 30 4.38 -3.54 -3.38
C TRP A 30 5.82 -3.12 -3.67
N TYR A 31 6.05 -1.83 -3.87
CA TYR A 31 7.37 -1.26 -4.10
C TYR A 31 7.65 -0.11 -3.14
N MET A 32 8.88 -0.07 -2.63
CA MET A 32 9.40 1.08 -1.89
C MET A 32 10.18 2.00 -2.83
N ARG A 33 10.01 3.32 -2.65
CA ARG A 33 10.62 4.34 -3.50
C ARG A 33 11.33 5.38 -2.65
N ASP A 34 12.65 5.33 -2.64
CA ASP A 34 13.48 6.36 -2.01
C ASP A 34 13.51 7.66 -2.84
N ASP A 35 14.12 8.70 -2.27
CA ASP A 35 14.23 10.01 -2.93
C ASP A 35 14.92 9.95 -4.29
N ARG A 36 15.88 9.03 -4.48
CA ARG A 36 16.60 8.86 -5.75
C ARG A 36 15.69 8.26 -6.81
N VAL A 37 14.90 7.26 -6.45
CA VAL A 37 13.89 6.65 -7.33
C VAL A 37 12.81 7.66 -7.70
N GLN A 38 12.33 8.44 -6.73
CA GLN A 38 11.34 9.48 -6.97
C GLN A 38 11.88 10.57 -7.91
N ALA A 39 13.14 10.97 -7.75
CA ALA A 39 13.81 11.92 -8.65
C ALA A 39 14.02 11.37 -10.07
N ALA A 40 14.06 10.04 -10.23
CA ALA A 40 14.26 9.40 -11.53
C ALA A 40 12.97 9.33 -12.39
N GLY A 41 11.80 9.64 -11.82
CA GLY A 41 10.55 9.75 -12.57
C GLY A 41 9.33 9.24 -11.82
N THR A 42 8.21 9.19 -12.54
CA THR A 42 6.94 8.62 -12.06
C THR A 42 7.08 7.14 -11.68
N PHE A 43 6.13 6.57 -10.92
CA PHE A 43 6.17 5.15 -10.57
C PHE A 43 6.31 4.21 -11.78
N GLN A 44 5.65 4.52 -12.90
CA GLN A 44 5.76 3.72 -14.13
C GLN A 44 7.16 3.76 -14.76
N GLN A 45 7.89 4.88 -14.60
CA GLN A 45 9.24 5.05 -15.13
C GLN A 45 10.31 4.52 -14.17
N ALA A 46 10.12 4.72 -12.87
CA ALA A 46 11.04 4.34 -11.80
C ALA A 46 10.27 3.74 -10.61
N ARG A 47 10.14 2.41 -10.63
CA ARG A 47 9.36 1.65 -9.63
C ARG A 47 10.01 1.55 -8.25
N GLY A 48 11.34 1.59 -8.19
CA GLY A 48 12.08 1.37 -6.94
C GLY A 48 12.27 -0.11 -6.61
N SER A 49 12.32 -0.42 -5.31
CA SER A 49 12.65 -1.76 -4.83
C SER A 49 11.39 -2.55 -4.49
N LEU A 50 11.28 -3.76 -5.04
CA LEU A 50 10.21 -4.70 -4.69
C LEU A 50 10.27 -5.05 -3.20
N LEU A 51 9.15 -4.90 -2.50
CA LEU A 51 9.03 -5.23 -1.09
C LEU A 51 8.86 -6.74 -0.91
N ARG A 52 9.90 -7.40 -0.41
CA ARG A 52 9.94 -8.88 -0.22
C ARG A 52 9.66 -9.34 1.21
N HIS A 53 9.59 -8.42 2.17
CA HIS A 53 9.42 -8.76 3.57
C HIS A 53 7.95 -9.11 3.89
N GLU A 54 7.62 -10.40 3.85
CA GLU A 54 6.24 -10.92 3.93
C GLU A 54 5.44 -10.35 5.11
N LYS A 55 5.99 -10.36 6.33
CA LYS A 55 5.29 -9.81 7.50
C LYS A 55 4.90 -8.33 7.36
N LEU A 56 5.70 -7.56 6.61
CA LEU A 56 5.41 -6.16 6.36
C LEU A 56 4.36 -6.02 5.26
N VAL A 57 4.43 -6.84 4.21
CA VAL A 57 3.39 -6.93 3.18
C VAL A 57 2.03 -7.28 3.80
N ASP A 58 1.97 -8.29 4.68
CA ASP A 58 0.74 -8.66 5.37
C ASP A 58 0.23 -7.54 6.28
N PHE A 59 1.14 -6.81 6.91
CA PHE A 59 0.78 -5.65 7.72
C PHE A 59 0.21 -4.51 6.87
N ILE A 60 0.76 -4.27 5.67
CA ILE A 60 0.18 -3.34 4.70
C ILE A 60 -1.22 -3.81 4.33
N HIS A 61 -1.40 -5.07 3.93
CA HIS A 61 -2.69 -5.63 3.50
C HIS A 61 -3.82 -5.39 4.52
N ARG A 62 -3.58 -5.66 5.81
CA ARG A 62 -4.61 -5.50 6.86
C ARG A 62 -4.92 -4.04 7.21
N ASN A 63 -4.04 -3.12 6.81
CA ASN A 63 -4.13 -1.69 7.15
C ASN A 63 -4.20 -0.80 5.89
N TYR A 64 -4.55 -1.38 4.74
CA TYR A 64 -4.74 -0.71 3.47
C TYR A 64 -6.22 -0.31 3.29
N ALA A 65 -6.49 0.95 3.01
CA ALA A 65 -7.85 1.50 2.93
C ALA A 65 -7.93 2.71 2.00
N ALA A 66 -9.16 3.10 1.65
CA ALA A 66 -9.46 4.37 1.01
C ALA A 66 -9.84 5.43 2.04
N ASP A 67 -9.49 6.69 1.78
CA ASP A 67 -10.02 7.83 2.50
C ASP A 67 -11.37 8.30 1.92
N GLU A 68 -11.92 9.36 2.50
CA GLU A 68 -13.23 9.90 2.12
C GLU A 68 -13.26 10.46 0.69
N ARG A 69 -12.10 10.68 0.07
CA ARG A 69 -11.95 11.18 -1.31
C ARG A 69 -11.63 10.07 -2.30
N GLY A 70 -11.57 8.82 -1.85
CA GLY A 70 -11.22 7.66 -2.67
C GLY A 70 -9.72 7.52 -2.92
N GLN A 71 -8.86 8.27 -2.21
CA GLN A 71 -7.41 8.10 -2.28
C GLN A 71 -6.99 6.93 -1.38
N TRP A 72 -6.07 6.10 -1.85
CA TRP A 72 -5.69 4.87 -1.14
C TRP A 72 -4.40 5.02 -0.35
N TYR A 73 -4.39 4.47 0.86
CA TYR A 73 -3.29 4.58 1.79
C TYR A 73 -3.08 3.31 2.62
N PHE A 74 -1.85 3.11 3.08
CA PHE A 74 -1.49 2.20 4.15
C PHE A 74 -1.41 2.98 5.47
N GLN A 75 -2.16 2.55 6.48
CA GLN A 75 -2.11 3.13 7.83
C GLN A 75 -0.95 2.54 8.63
N ASN A 76 0.19 3.24 8.61
CA ASN A 76 1.40 2.85 9.34
C ASN A 76 1.41 3.48 10.74
N GLY A 77 0.80 2.80 11.71
CA GLY A 77 0.57 3.38 13.03
C GLY A 77 -0.31 4.64 12.90
N PRO A 78 0.09 5.81 13.42
CA PRO A 78 -0.71 7.02 13.28
C PRO A 78 -0.59 7.69 11.89
N GLN A 79 0.40 7.32 11.09
CA GLN A 79 0.67 7.97 9.80
C GLN A 79 -0.08 7.29 8.65
N ARG A 80 -0.73 8.09 7.79
CA ARG A 80 -1.20 7.62 6.48
C ARG A 80 -0.07 7.71 5.47
N VAL A 81 0.25 6.59 4.83
CA VAL A 81 1.19 6.51 3.71
C VAL A 81 0.37 6.30 2.44
N TYR A 82 0.20 7.34 1.63
CA TYR A 82 -0.57 7.26 0.39
C TYR A 82 0.18 6.47 -0.69
N VAL A 83 -0.57 5.68 -1.46
CA VAL A 83 -0.02 4.74 -2.42
C VAL A 83 -0.05 5.32 -3.84
N GLU A 84 1.09 5.26 -4.52
CA GLU A 84 1.15 5.46 -5.97
C GLU A 84 0.64 4.20 -6.69
N LEU A 85 -0.54 4.31 -7.29
CA LEU A 85 -1.19 3.21 -8.01
C LEU A 85 -0.75 3.22 -9.47
N GLU A 86 -0.25 2.10 -9.98
CA GLU A 86 0.02 1.96 -11.42
C GLU A 86 -1.27 1.84 -12.24
N ILE A 87 -2.31 1.21 -11.68
CA ILE A 87 -3.58 0.98 -12.38
C ILE A 87 -4.79 1.14 -11.47
N THR A 88 -4.98 0.23 -10.50
CA THR A 88 -6.13 0.18 -9.60
C THR A 88 -5.67 -0.17 -8.18
N PRO A 89 -6.44 0.20 -7.14
CA PRO A 89 -6.11 -0.14 -5.76
C PRO A 89 -6.31 -1.62 -5.44
N TRP A 90 -7.10 -2.32 -6.26
CA TRP A 90 -7.32 -3.76 -6.13
C TRP A 90 -6.90 -4.47 -7.41
N ILE A 91 -6.01 -5.44 -7.25
CA ILE A 91 -5.61 -6.38 -8.30
C ILE A 91 -6.17 -7.75 -7.93
N TRP A 92 -7.08 -8.25 -8.76
CA TRP A 92 -7.73 -9.55 -8.60
C TRP A 92 -7.18 -10.55 -9.61
N ARG A 93 -7.05 -11.81 -9.20
CA ARG A 93 -6.57 -12.91 -10.04
C ARG A 93 -7.51 -14.10 -9.95
N LEU A 94 -7.82 -14.67 -11.12
CA LEU A 94 -8.47 -15.98 -11.19
C LEU A 94 -7.47 -17.07 -10.80
N GLN A 95 -7.91 -17.96 -9.93
CA GLN A 95 -7.18 -19.14 -9.49
C GLN A 95 -7.53 -20.34 -10.40
N PRO A 96 -6.69 -21.40 -10.42
CA PRO A 96 -6.94 -22.58 -11.26
C PRO A 96 -8.27 -23.30 -10.99
N ASP A 97 -8.82 -23.16 -9.79
CA ASP A 97 -10.12 -23.73 -9.37
C ASP A 97 -11.32 -22.83 -9.75
N GLY A 98 -11.09 -21.71 -10.41
CA GLY A 98 -12.10 -20.72 -10.77
C GLY A 98 -12.40 -19.69 -9.68
N GLY A 99 -11.75 -19.79 -8.50
CA GLY A 99 -11.85 -18.78 -7.45
C GLY A 99 -11.21 -17.46 -7.84
N VAL A 100 -11.58 -16.38 -7.13
CA VAL A 100 -10.96 -15.06 -7.29
C VAL A 100 -10.15 -14.75 -6.02
N LEU A 101 -8.92 -14.26 -6.19
CA LEU A 101 -8.06 -13.85 -5.08
C LEU A 101 -7.46 -12.48 -5.35
N GLY A 102 -7.64 -11.56 -4.42
CA GLY A 102 -7.05 -10.24 -4.42
C GLY A 102 -5.57 -10.28 -4.04
N HIS A 103 -4.81 -9.25 -4.42
CA HIS A 103 -3.40 -9.13 -4.06
C HIS A 103 -3.13 -9.11 -2.55
N THR A 104 -4.13 -8.77 -1.74
CA THR A 104 -4.07 -8.82 -0.27
C THR A 104 -4.30 -10.21 0.32
N GLY A 105 -4.61 -11.22 -0.51
CA GLY A 105 -4.94 -12.57 -0.06
C GLY A 105 -6.40 -12.76 0.35
N LEU A 106 -7.27 -11.79 0.09
CA LEU A 106 -8.72 -11.89 0.32
C LEU A 106 -9.45 -12.30 -0.97
N ALA A 107 -10.53 -13.08 -0.83
CA ALA A 107 -11.45 -13.44 -1.92
C ALA A 107 -12.52 -12.37 -2.14
#